data_AF-A0A534UIR6-F1
#
_entry.id   AF-A0A534UIR6-F1
#
_cell.length_a   1.000
_cell.length_b   1.000
_cell.length_c   1.000
_cell.angle_alpha   90.00
_cell.angle_beta   90.00
_cell.angle_gamma   90.00
#
_symmetry.space_group_name_H-M   'P 1'
#
loop_
_entity.id
_entity.type
_entity.pdbx_description
1 polymer ?
#
loop_
_entity_poly.entity_id
_entity_poly.type
_entity_poly.pdbx_seq_one_letter_code
_entity_poly.pdbx_strand_id
1 'polypeptide(L)'
;MGAAPSSSGGTIELPADVQNELQELEARGDRLTHYELLGVSADADGGTIRRAYLEKSKRFHPDAWYRKETGRFGPLLSKWFQRLSGAYQILSDEESRAAYDSAHRTELSQTDRAALDRRELSRAEEERRARERRERMLRTKGFARIGAARKLYEEGLEYALNGERTQAIFALKAARELDPNRKEIVAKLVELEREQTRARANSALASGREREEKRRFAEAITAYAAAFQNDPGSFAAAMGAARCAMESSDARAATIWASRAVELNPEDAGARMMLSRLFVSAGMKARARTELGALLGKNPDHKEAKALLRTL
;
A
#
# COMPACT_ATOMS: atom_id res chain seq x y z
N MET A 1 89.48 36.70 -21.99
CA MET A 1 88.80 36.27 -23.23
C MET A 1 88.43 34.81 -23.00
N GLY A 2 87.20 34.41 -22.63
CA GLY A 2 85.91 34.93 -23.05
C GLY A 2 85.37 34.00 -24.15
N ALA A 3 84.74 32.90 -23.78
CA ALA A 3 83.94 32.07 -24.67
C ALA A 3 82.53 31.98 -24.09
N ALA A 4 81.57 32.50 -24.85
CA ALA A 4 80.18 32.76 -24.48
C ALA A 4 79.35 31.47 -24.32
N PRO A 5 78.28 31.49 -23.52
CA PRO A 5 77.38 30.36 -23.38
C PRO A 5 76.43 30.27 -24.58
N SER A 6 76.35 29.08 -25.17
CA SER A 6 75.40 28.73 -26.22
C SER A 6 73.98 28.66 -25.65
N SER A 7 73.16 29.64 -25.99
CA SER A 7 71.72 29.68 -25.75
C SER A 7 71.00 28.65 -26.63
N SER A 8 70.52 27.56 -26.03
CA SER A 8 69.56 26.66 -26.66
C SER A 8 68.18 27.31 -26.67
N GLY A 9 67.90 28.12 -27.69
CA GLY A 9 66.55 28.61 -27.98
C GLY A 9 65.74 27.53 -28.69
N GLY A 10 65.25 26.53 -27.95
CA GLY A 10 64.24 25.58 -28.46
C GLY A 10 62.94 26.31 -28.76
N THR A 11 62.34 26.04 -29.92
CA THR A 11 61.10 26.71 -30.35
C THR A 11 59.95 26.08 -29.59
N ILE A 12 59.27 26.87 -28.74
CA ILE A 12 58.19 26.36 -27.90
C ILE A 12 57.03 25.85 -28.77
N GLU A 13 56.72 24.56 -28.68
CA GLU A 13 55.69 23.86 -29.46
C GLU A 13 54.29 23.92 -28.80
N LEU A 14 53.98 25.07 -28.19
CA LEU A 14 52.68 25.37 -27.60
C LEU A 14 52.04 26.54 -28.38
N PRO A 15 50.76 26.46 -28.78
CA PRO A 15 50.08 27.56 -29.46
C PRO A 15 50.15 28.86 -28.65
N ALA A 16 50.30 30.00 -29.34
CA ALA A 16 50.48 31.31 -28.68
C ALA A 16 49.28 31.70 -27.81
N ASP A 17 48.06 31.31 -28.19
CA ASP A 17 46.84 31.50 -27.40
C ASP A 17 46.88 30.73 -26.08
N VAL A 18 47.37 29.48 -26.08
CA VAL A 18 47.52 28.67 -24.86
C VAL A 18 48.65 29.23 -23.99
N GLN A 19 49.74 29.71 -24.58
CA GLN A 19 50.81 30.39 -23.85
C GLN A 19 50.31 31.66 -23.15
N ASN A 20 49.55 32.50 -23.87
CA ASN A 20 48.99 33.74 -23.32
C ASN A 20 48.01 33.45 -22.18
N GLU A 21 47.12 32.48 -22.35
CA GLU A 21 46.15 32.12 -21.30
C GLU A 21 46.84 31.55 -20.06
N LEU A 22 47.89 30.73 -20.20
CA LEU A 22 48.69 30.26 -19.06
C LEU A 22 49.41 31.41 -18.34
N GLN A 23 49.88 32.43 -19.07
CA GLN A 23 50.49 33.63 -18.47
C GLN A 23 49.46 34.47 -17.72
N GLU A 24 48.26 34.63 -18.27
CA GLU A 24 47.15 35.33 -17.62
C GLU A 24 46.70 34.60 -16.35
N LEU A 25 46.57 33.28 -16.42
CA LEU A 25 46.27 32.45 -15.25
C LEU A 25 47.37 32.62 -14.19
N GLU A 26 48.65 32.55 -14.56
CA GLU A 26 49.76 32.73 -13.63
C GLU A 26 49.80 34.14 -13.02
N ALA A 27 49.48 35.18 -13.79
CA ALA A 27 49.40 36.56 -13.31
C ALA A 27 48.26 36.78 -12.31
N ARG A 28 47.12 36.10 -12.52
CA ARG A 28 45.95 36.16 -11.61
C ARG A 28 46.12 35.23 -10.40
N GLY A 29 46.86 34.13 -10.56
CA GLY A 29 47.28 33.24 -9.49
C GLY A 29 46.13 32.71 -8.64
N ASP A 30 46.30 32.71 -7.33
CA ASP A 30 45.34 32.16 -6.36
C ASP A 30 44.09 33.04 -6.15
N ARG A 31 44.04 34.23 -6.78
CA ARG A 31 42.88 35.13 -6.71
C ARG A 31 41.72 34.68 -7.59
N LEU A 32 41.93 33.70 -8.47
CA LEU A 32 40.91 33.13 -9.33
C LEU A 32 39.95 32.26 -8.52
N THR A 33 38.68 32.62 -8.56
CA THR A 33 37.60 31.77 -8.05
C THR A 33 37.43 30.52 -8.91
N HIS A 34 36.73 29.51 -8.39
CA HIS A 34 36.49 28.26 -9.12
C HIS A 34 35.63 28.48 -10.38
N TYR A 35 34.71 29.46 -10.32
CA TYR A 35 33.88 29.90 -11.44
C TYR A 35 34.69 30.55 -12.55
N GLU A 36 35.57 31.49 -12.20
CA GLU A 36 36.45 32.15 -13.16
C GLU A 36 37.47 31.18 -13.76
N LEU A 37 37.97 30.23 -12.95
CA LEU A 37 38.90 29.21 -13.43
C LEU A 37 38.25 28.30 -14.49
N LEU A 38 36.99 27.92 -14.30
CA LEU A 38 36.21 27.19 -15.29
C LEU A 38 35.66 28.09 -16.41
N GLY A 39 35.61 29.41 -16.21
CA GLY A 39 35.01 30.35 -17.16
C GLY A 39 33.49 30.25 -17.23
N VAL A 40 32.85 29.94 -16.11
CA VAL A 40 31.39 29.80 -16.00
C VAL A 40 30.84 30.75 -14.96
N SER A 41 29.58 31.18 -15.10
CA SER A 41 28.93 32.01 -14.07
C SER A 41 28.57 31.18 -12.83
N ALA A 42 28.48 31.84 -11.66
CA ALA A 42 28.06 31.19 -10.42
C ALA A 42 26.62 30.61 -10.45
N ASP A 43 25.77 30.99 -11.40
CA ASP A 43 24.45 30.39 -11.65
C ASP A 43 24.46 29.22 -12.65
N ALA A 44 25.62 28.87 -13.21
CA ALA A 44 25.74 27.79 -14.19
C ALA A 44 25.21 26.44 -13.64
N ASP A 45 24.47 25.71 -14.46
CA ASP A 45 24.03 24.36 -14.14
C ASP A 45 25.18 23.34 -14.21
N GLY A 46 24.97 22.15 -13.63
CA GLY A 46 25.99 21.09 -13.61
C GLY A 46 26.42 20.65 -15.02
N GLY A 47 25.51 20.73 -16.00
CA GLY A 47 25.83 20.43 -17.40
C GLY A 47 26.81 21.43 -18.01
N THR A 48 26.65 22.70 -17.72
CA THR A 48 27.52 23.79 -18.18
C THR A 48 28.89 23.72 -17.51
N ILE A 49 28.93 23.48 -16.20
CA ILE A 49 30.18 23.26 -15.44
C ILE A 49 30.97 22.09 -16.02
N ARG A 50 30.30 20.96 -16.29
CA ARG A 50 30.93 19.78 -16.89
C ARG A 50 31.46 20.05 -18.30
N ARG A 51 30.71 20.75 -19.14
CA ARG A 51 31.16 21.10 -20.51
C ARG A 51 32.40 21.98 -20.46
N ALA A 52 32.39 23.02 -19.64
CA ALA A 52 33.52 23.93 -19.48
C ALA A 52 34.77 23.21 -18.97
N TYR A 53 34.62 22.32 -17.99
CA TYR A 53 35.71 21.46 -17.51
C TYR A 53 36.28 20.58 -18.62
N LEU A 54 35.43 19.87 -19.38
CA LEU A 54 35.89 18.98 -20.45
C LEU A 54 36.62 19.73 -21.57
N GLU A 55 36.16 20.93 -21.92
CA GLU A 55 36.79 21.78 -22.92
C GLU A 55 38.18 22.26 -22.46
N LYS A 56 38.26 22.85 -21.26
CA LYS A 56 39.54 23.32 -20.69
C LYS A 56 40.50 22.17 -20.41
N SER A 57 39.99 21.04 -19.91
CA SER A 57 40.78 19.83 -19.66
C SER A 57 41.48 19.35 -20.94
N LYS A 58 40.77 19.26 -22.07
CA LYS A 58 41.38 18.89 -23.36
C LYS A 58 42.50 19.85 -23.80
N ARG A 59 42.36 21.14 -23.51
CA ARG A 59 43.32 22.18 -23.92
C ARG A 59 44.57 22.20 -23.04
N PHE A 60 44.40 22.01 -21.73
CA PHE A 60 45.48 22.12 -20.73
C PHE A 60 46.01 20.77 -20.22
N HIS A 61 45.54 19.63 -20.72
CA HIS A 61 46.00 18.31 -20.26
C HIS A 61 47.50 18.12 -20.54
N PRO A 62 48.33 17.79 -19.52
CA PRO A 62 49.77 17.59 -19.72
C PRO A 62 50.12 16.51 -20.76
N ASP A 63 49.37 15.40 -20.81
CA ASP A 63 49.62 14.33 -21.79
C ASP A 63 49.43 14.77 -23.24
N ALA A 64 48.59 15.77 -23.52
CA ALA A 64 48.44 16.30 -24.87
C ALA A 64 49.73 16.99 -25.38
N TRP A 65 50.64 17.31 -24.47
CA TRP A 65 51.87 18.07 -24.72
C TRP A 65 53.15 17.33 -24.26
N TYR A 66 53.04 16.09 -23.75
CA TYR A 66 54.17 15.36 -23.14
C TYR A 66 55.36 15.11 -24.07
N ARG A 67 55.14 15.01 -25.39
CA ARG A 67 56.20 14.81 -26.39
C ARG A 67 56.64 16.10 -27.11
N LYS A 68 56.15 17.26 -26.68
CA LYS A 68 56.38 18.56 -27.32
C LYS A 68 57.33 19.42 -26.50
N GLU A 69 58.05 20.33 -27.16
CA GLU A 69 58.90 21.29 -26.45
C GLU A 69 58.06 22.39 -25.77
N THR A 70 57.52 22.11 -24.58
CA THR A 70 56.69 23.07 -23.81
C THR A 70 57.50 24.15 -23.09
N GLY A 71 58.83 24.00 -23.01
CA GLY A 71 59.73 24.91 -22.29
C GLY A 71 59.25 25.22 -20.87
N ARG A 72 59.27 26.51 -20.50
CA ARG A 72 58.83 27.01 -19.18
C ARG A 72 57.35 26.77 -18.84
N PHE A 73 56.51 26.39 -19.81
CA PHE A 73 55.07 26.23 -19.63
C PHE A 73 54.66 24.82 -19.16
N GLY A 74 55.54 23.82 -19.26
CA GLY A 74 55.24 22.45 -18.83
C GLY A 74 54.78 22.36 -17.36
N PRO A 75 55.53 22.92 -16.39
CA PRO A 75 55.09 22.95 -14.99
C PRO A 75 53.79 23.74 -14.76
N LEU A 76 53.56 24.80 -15.54
CA LEU A 76 52.34 25.60 -15.48
C LEU A 76 51.12 24.79 -15.94
N LEU A 77 51.23 24.01 -17.02
CA LEU A 77 50.16 23.12 -17.49
C LEU A 77 49.70 22.17 -16.39
N SER A 78 50.63 21.46 -15.74
CA SER A 78 50.31 20.52 -14.66
C SER A 78 49.65 21.21 -13.46
N LYS A 79 50.21 22.35 -13.00
CA LYS A 79 49.66 23.15 -11.89
C LYS A 79 48.23 23.60 -12.17
N TRP A 80 47.97 24.17 -13.35
CA TRP A 80 46.67 24.69 -13.72
C TRP A 80 45.65 23.60 -14.01
N PHE A 81 46.08 22.47 -14.58
CA PHE A 81 45.24 21.30 -14.75
C PHE A 81 44.77 20.70 -13.40
N GLN A 82 45.67 20.62 -12.41
CA GLN A 82 45.31 20.20 -11.06
C GLN A 82 44.29 21.15 -10.42
N ARG A 83 44.52 22.46 -10.50
CA ARG A 83 43.58 23.47 -10.00
C ARG A 83 42.23 23.40 -10.69
N LEU A 84 42.22 23.24 -12.02
CA LEU A 84 41.00 23.10 -12.83
C LEU A 84 40.19 21.87 -12.40
N SER A 85 40.87 20.75 -12.16
CA SER A 85 40.23 19.51 -11.69
C SER A 85 39.68 19.64 -10.28
N GLY A 86 40.40 20.30 -9.37
CA GLY A 86 39.91 20.60 -8.02
C GLY A 86 38.68 21.52 -8.02
N ALA A 87 38.70 22.57 -8.85
CA ALA A 87 37.55 23.46 -9.01
C ALA A 87 36.33 22.71 -9.55
N TYR A 88 36.51 21.83 -10.55
CA TYR A 88 35.43 21.00 -11.05
C TYR A 88 34.88 20.03 -9.99
N GLN A 89 35.74 19.37 -9.21
CA GLN A 89 35.30 18.45 -8.15
C GLN A 89 34.35 19.16 -7.17
N ILE A 90 34.72 20.35 -6.70
CA ILE A 90 33.90 21.14 -5.78
C ILE A 90 32.61 21.64 -6.46
N LEU A 91 32.70 22.19 -7.67
CA LEU A 91 31.54 22.79 -8.34
C LEU A 91 30.57 21.76 -8.97
N SER A 92 31.02 20.53 -9.19
CA SER A 92 30.19 19.44 -9.75
C SER A 92 29.29 18.79 -8.71
N ASP A 93 29.65 18.87 -7.44
CA ASP A 93 28.87 18.36 -6.32
C ASP A 93 28.08 19.50 -5.67
N GLU A 94 26.79 19.30 -5.47
CA GLU A 94 25.89 20.38 -5.05
C GLU A 94 26.14 20.82 -3.60
N GLU A 95 26.48 19.88 -2.72
CA GLU A 95 26.78 20.17 -1.31
C GLU A 95 28.11 20.92 -1.17
N SER A 96 29.14 20.42 -1.83
CA SER A 96 30.48 21.04 -1.87
C SER A 96 30.44 22.43 -2.51
N ARG A 97 29.66 22.61 -3.58
CA ARG A 97 29.45 23.90 -4.23
C ARG A 97 28.75 24.89 -3.31
N ALA A 98 27.71 24.47 -2.60
CA ALA A 98 27.02 25.33 -1.64
C ALA A 98 27.93 25.77 -0.49
N ALA A 99 28.76 24.86 0.04
CA ALA A 99 29.76 25.17 1.05
C ALA A 99 30.81 26.17 0.52
N TYR A 100 31.29 25.96 -0.71
CA TYR A 100 32.19 26.87 -1.39
C TYR A 100 31.58 28.27 -1.57
N ASP A 101 30.34 28.34 -2.08
CA ASP A 101 29.60 29.57 -2.32
C ASP A 101 29.40 30.37 -1.03
N SER A 102 29.10 29.69 0.08
CA SER A 102 28.95 30.33 1.39
C SER A 102 30.29 30.86 1.92
N ALA A 103 31.38 30.09 1.79
CA ALA A 103 32.68 30.45 2.32
C ALA A 103 33.35 31.58 1.51
N HIS A 104 33.15 31.62 0.18
CA HIS A 104 33.84 32.53 -0.72
C HIS A 104 32.93 33.64 -1.27
N ARG A 105 31.72 33.83 -0.70
CA ARG A 105 30.74 34.82 -1.20
C ARG A 105 31.34 36.22 -1.32
N THR A 106 32.19 36.62 -0.38
CA THR A 106 32.86 37.93 -0.33
C THR A 106 33.92 38.11 -1.42
N GLU A 107 34.49 37.02 -1.92
CA GLU A 107 35.56 36.98 -2.91
C GLU A 107 35.01 36.92 -4.35
N LEU A 108 33.75 36.52 -4.52
CA LEU A 108 33.07 36.53 -5.81
C LEU A 108 32.96 37.96 -6.39
N SER A 109 33.07 38.04 -7.72
CA SER A 109 32.77 39.25 -8.49
C SER A 109 31.33 39.73 -8.24
N GLN A 110 31.04 41.01 -8.50
CA GLN A 110 29.66 41.53 -8.38
C GLN A 110 28.69 40.75 -9.28
N THR A 111 29.13 40.37 -10.48
CA THR A 111 28.34 39.61 -11.45
C THR A 111 28.05 38.19 -10.96
N ASP A 112 29.03 37.51 -10.38
CA ASP A 112 28.85 36.16 -9.85
C ASP A 112 28.06 36.14 -8.54
N ARG A 113 28.23 37.15 -7.68
CA ARG A 113 27.38 37.28 -6.50
C ARG A 113 25.92 37.49 -6.90
N ALA A 114 25.65 38.35 -7.88
CA ALA A 114 24.29 38.54 -8.40
C ALA A 114 23.75 37.25 -9.08
N ALA A 115 24.61 36.46 -9.71
CA ALA A 115 24.24 35.17 -10.28
C ALA A 115 23.86 34.15 -9.19
N LEU A 116 24.68 34.05 -8.14
CA LEU A 116 24.39 33.24 -6.97
C LEU A 116 23.03 33.61 -6.35
N ASP A 117 22.79 34.90 -6.14
CA ASP A 117 21.53 35.42 -5.57
C ASP A 117 20.32 35.01 -6.43
N ARG A 118 20.42 35.09 -7.77
CA ARG A 118 19.36 34.62 -8.68
C ARG A 118 19.11 33.12 -8.55
N ARG A 119 20.17 32.32 -8.44
CA ARG A 119 20.07 30.86 -8.26
C ARG A 119 19.40 30.50 -6.93
N GLU A 120 19.78 31.18 -5.85
CA GLU A 120 19.19 31.02 -4.51
C GLU A 120 17.69 31.37 -4.51
N LEU A 121 17.33 32.51 -5.12
CA LEU A 121 15.93 32.95 -5.25
C LEU A 121 15.10 31.96 -6.06
N SER A 122 15.60 31.47 -7.19
CA SER A 122 14.90 30.47 -8.03
C SER A 122 14.59 29.19 -7.25
N ARG A 123 15.58 28.68 -6.50
CA ARG A 123 15.39 27.48 -5.67
C ARG A 123 14.38 27.71 -4.55
N ALA A 124 14.47 28.84 -3.86
CA ALA A 124 13.52 29.19 -2.80
C ALA A 124 12.08 29.29 -3.34
N GLU A 125 11.89 29.86 -4.53
CA GLU A 125 10.58 29.90 -5.19
C GLU A 125 10.07 28.51 -5.58
N GLU A 126 10.92 27.65 -6.13
CA GLU A 126 10.56 26.28 -6.50
C GLU A 126 10.14 25.45 -5.29
N GLU A 127 10.88 25.56 -4.19
CA GLU A 127 10.54 24.93 -2.91
C GLU A 127 9.21 25.43 -2.36
N ARG A 128 8.97 26.76 -2.40
CA ARG A 128 7.70 27.34 -1.99
C ARG A 128 6.54 26.77 -2.82
N ARG A 129 6.68 26.77 -4.14
CA ARG A 129 5.66 26.20 -5.04
C ARG A 129 5.46 24.70 -4.78
N ALA A 130 6.51 23.94 -4.47
CA ALA A 130 6.41 22.53 -4.14
C ALA A 130 5.65 22.29 -2.81
N ARG A 131 5.94 23.11 -1.78
CA ARG A 131 5.23 23.09 -0.50
C ARG A 131 3.75 23.42 -0.69
N GLU A 132 3.42 24.48 -1.42
CA GLU A 132 2.05 24.86 -1.73
C GLU A 132 1.28 23.77 -2.50
N ARG A 133 1.91 23.13 -3.50
CA ARG A 133 1.32 21.99 -4.21
C ARG A 133 1.01 20.82 -3.27
N ARG A 134 1.95 20.48 -2.38
CA ARG A 134 1.78 19.41 -1.37
C ARG A 134 0.65 19.75 -0.40
N GLU A 135 0.60 20.98 0.10
CA GLU A 135 -0.46 21.42 1.00
C GLU A 135 -1.83 21.43 0.31
N ARG A 136 -1.92 21.90 -0.93
CA ARG A 136 -3.15 21.86 -1.73
C ARG A 136 -3.62 20.43 -1.96
N MET A 137 -2.70 19.51 -2.25
CA MET A 137 -2.98 18.08 -2.40
C MET A 137 -3.57 17.49 -1.11
N LEU A 138 -2.99 17.79 0.06
CA LEU A 138 -3.50 17.37 1.36
C LEU A 138 -4.87 17.97 1.70
N ARG A 139 -5.13 19.22 1.29
CA ARG A 139 -6.43 19.89 1.45
C ARG A 139 -7.47 19.46 0.41
N THR A 140 -7.06 18.72 -0.62
CA THR A 140 -8.00 18.21 -1.62
C THR A 140 -8.94 17.23 -0.93
N LYS A 141 -10.24 17.34 -1.17
CA LYS A 141 -11.30 16.60 -0.46
C LYS A 141 -11.07 15.08 -0.40
N GLY A 142 -10.35 14.49 -1.36
CA GLY A 142 -9.98 13.08 -1.35
C GLY A 142 -9.04 12.68 -0.19
N PHE A 143 -7.99 13.46 0.10
CA PHE A 143 -7.05 13.15 1.18
C PHE A 143 -7.68 13.32 2.56
N ALA A 144 -8.51 14.35 2.74
CA ALA A 144 -9.28 14.54 3.96
C ALA A 144 -10.26 13.39 4.22
N ARG A 145 -10.93 12.87 3.16
CA ARG A 145 -11.79 11.69 3.26
C ARG A 145 -11.03 10.44 3.69
N ILE A 146 -9.85 10.19 3.14
CA ILE A 146 -9.00 9.05 3.54
C ILE A 146 -8.56 9.17 5.00
N GLY A 147 -8.16 10.37 5.44
CA GLY A 147 -7.79 10.61 6.84
C GLY A 147 -8.96 10.39 7.80
N ALA A 148 -10.16 10.89 7.45
CA ALA A 148 -11.38 10.67 8.24
C ALA A 148 -11.81 9.19 8.25
N ALA A 149 -11.70 8.49 7.11
CA ALA A 149 -11.95 7.05 7.01
C ALA A 149 -11.03 6.25 7.94
N ARG A 150 -9.74 6.62 7.97
CA ARG A 150 -8.76 5.98 8.86
C ARG A 150 -9.12 6.16 10.33
N LYS A 151 -9.50 7.37 10.75
CA LYS A 151 -9.90 7.64 12.13
C LYS A 151 -11.13 6.81 12.54
N LEU A 152 -12.16 6.78 11.70
CA LEU A 152 -13.36 5.95 11.94
C LEU A 152 -13.05 4.45 11.97
N TYR A 153 -12.08 4.01 11.16
CA TYR A 153 -11.62 2.62 11.21
C TYR A 153 -10.93 2.30 12.55
N GLU A 154 -10.07 3.18 13.04
CA GLU A 154 -9.41 3.03 14.35
C GLU A 154 -10.44 3.01 15.50
N GLU A 155 -11.39 3.95 15.52
CA GLU A 155 -12.51 3.97 16.47
C GLU A 155 -13.35 2.67 16.40
N GLY A 156 -13.63 2.18 15.18
CA GLY A 156 -14.34 0.92 14.98
C GLY A 156 -13.59 -0.30 15.55
N LEU A 157 -12.26 -0.31 15.50
CA LEU A 157 -11.44 -1.36 16.12
C LEU A 157 -11.48 -1.28 17.66
N GLU A 158 -11.44 -0.08 18.22
CA GLU A 158 -11.55 0.12 19.67
C GLU A 158 -12.90 -0.37 20.21
N TYR A 159 -14.01 -0.01 19.56
CA TYR A 159 -15.32 -0.54 19.91
C TYR A 159 -15.38 -2.07 19.82
N ALA A 160 -14.72 -2.67 18.82
CA ALA A 160 -14.68 -4.12 18.69
C ALA A 160 -13.90 -4.77 19.85
N LEU A 161 -12.78 -4.18 20.28
CA LEU A 161 -11.99 -4.65 21.42
C LEU A 161 -12.76 -4.55 22.74
N ASN A 162 -13.58 -3.50 22.91
CA ASN A 162 -14.43 -3.32 24.08
C ASN A 162 -15.70 -4.20 24.07
N GLY A 163 -15.91 -5.00 23.01
CA GLY A 163 -17.10 -5.82 22.86
C GLY A 163 -18.36 -5.05 22.40
N GLU A 164 -18.22 -3.75 22.10
CA GLU A 164 -19.29 -2.86 21.62
C GLU A 164 -19.55 -3.07 20.11
N ARG A 165 -19.87 -4.30 19.73
CA ARG A 165 -19.94 -4.76 18.32
C ARG A 165 -20.86 -3.91 17.43
N THR A 166 -21.98 -3.40 17.96
CA THR A 166 -22.91 -2.56 17.18
C THR A 166 -22.29 -1.22 16.79
N GLN A 167 -21.59 -0.57 17.73
CA GLN A 167 -20.89 0.68 17.47
C GLN A 167 -19.70 0.47 16.53
N ALA A 168 -18.97 -0.65 16.71
CA ALA A 168 -17.89 -1.04 15.81
C ALA A 168 -18.37 -1.16 14.35
N ILE A 169 -19.47 -1.88 14.11
CA ILE A 169 -20.05 -2.03 12.76
C ILE A 169 -20.50 -0.67 12.20
N PHE A 170 -21.09 0.20 13.03
CA PHE A 170 -21.52 1.53 12.60
C PHE A 170 -20.34 2.42 12.16
N ALA A 171 -19.28 2.49 12.99
CA ALA A 171 -18.07 3.25 12.67
C ALA A 171 -17.39 2.73 11.39
N LEU A 172 -17.29 1.40 11.23
CA LEU A 172 -16.72 0.79 10.02
C LEU A 172 -17.57 1.02 8.76
N LYS A 173 -18.90 1.10 8.87
CA LYS A 173 -19.78 1.50 7.75
C LYS A 173 -19.51 2.92 7.32
N ALA A 174 -19.41 3.85 8.27
CA ALA A 174 -19.06 5.23 8.00
C ALA A 174 -17.66 5.35 7.37
N ALA A 175 -16.69 4.56 7.86
CA ALA A 175 -15.34 4.50 7.29
C ALA A 175 -15.35 4.03 5.82
N ARG A 176 -16.17 3.01 5.49
CA ARG A 176 -16.33 2.47 4.13
C ARG A 176 -16.96 3.48 3.17
N GLU A 177 -17.92 4.29 3.62
CA GLU A 177 -18.51 5.36 2.77
C GLU A 177 -17.46 6.42 2.37
N LEU A 178 -16.50 6.67 3.25
CA LEU A 178 -15.43 7.64 3.00
C LEU A 178 -14.32 7.07 2.12
N ASP A 179 -13.98 5.78 2.30
CA ASP A 179 -12.99 5.05 1.50
C ASP A 179 -13.47 3.61 1.14
N PRO A 180 -14.25 3.45 0.04
CA PRO A 180 -14.86 2.17 -0.32
C PRO A 180 -13.87 1.09 -0.75
N ASN A 181 -12.66 1.47 -1.18
CA ASN A 181 -11.69 0.55 -1.79
C ASN A 181 -10.71 -0.06 -0.77
N ARG A 182 -10.81 0.35 0.50
CA ARG A 182 -9.92 -0.11 1.56
C ARG A 182 -10.31 -1.50 2.04
N LYS A 183 -9.49 -2.50 1.66
CA LYS A 183 -9.76 -3.92 1.92
C LYS A 183 -9.87 -4.25 3.41
N GLU A 184 -9.10 -3.58 4.26
CA GLU A 184 -9.07 -3.80 5.70
C GLU A 184 -10.41 -3.44 6.35
N ILE A 185 -11.03 -2.33 5.93
CA ILE A 185 -12.35 -1.90 6.42
C ILE A 185 -13.41 -2.96 6.04
N VAL A 186 -13.41 -3.36 4.77
CA VAL A 186 -14.37 -4.35 4.26
C VAL A 186 -14.21 -5.69 4.97
N ALA A 187 -12.98 -6.18 5.10
CA ALA A 187 -12.70 -7.45 5.76
C ALA A 187 -13.18 -7.45 7.22
N LYS A 188 -12.86 -6.40 7.98
CA LYS A 188 -13.25 -6.31 9.38
C LYS A 188 -14.75 -6.17 9.57
N LEU A 189 -15.42 -5.42 8.70
CA LEU A 189 -16.87 -5.25 8.71
C LEU A 189 -17.58 -6.58 8.43
N VAL A 190 -17.12 -7.34 7.43
CA VAL A 190 -17.67 -8.67 7.11
C VAL A 190 -17.47 -9.65 8.27
N GLU A 191 -16.30 -9.63 8.91
CA GLU A 191 -16.00 -10.43 10.12
C GLU A 191 -17.02 -10.14 11.23
N LEU A 192 -17.17 -8.87 11.63
CA LEU A 192 -18.07 -8.48 12.71
C LEU A 192 -19.55 -8.74 12.39
N GLU A 193 -19.98 -8.53 11.15
CA GLU A 193 -21.36 -8.83 10.72
C GLU A 193 -21.65 -10.33 10.73
N ARG A 194 -20.68 -11.17 10.34
CA ARG A 194 -20.79 -12.64 10.44
C ARG A 194 -20.88 -13.08 11.88
N GLU A 195 -20.05 -12.54 12.77
CA GLU A 195 -20.11 -12.82 14.19
C GLU A 195 -21.43 -12.40 14.82
N GLN A 196 -21.94 -11.21 14.47
CA GLN A 196 -23.24 -10.72 14.94
C GLN A 196 -24.37 -11.64 14.48
N THR A 197 -24.36 -12.03 13.20
CA THR A 197 -25.36 -12.93 12.62
C THR A 197 -25.31 -14.31 13.31
N ARG A 198 -24.11 -14.86 13.52
CA ARG A 198 -23.91 -16.11 14.25
C ARG A 198 -24.40 -16.03 15.70
N ALA A 199 -24.12 -14.93 16.39
CA ALA A 199 -24.59 -14.71 17.76
C ALA A 199 -26.13 -14.64 17.82
N ARG A 200 -26.77 -13.98 16.85
CA ARG A 200 -28.24 -13.95 16.73
C ARG A 200 -28.82 -15.33 16.46
N ALA A 201 -28.21 -16.10 15.54
CA ALA A 201 -28.62 -17.48 15.26
C ALA A 201 -28.55 -18.36 16.53
N ASN A 202 -27.43 -18.30 17.26
CA ASN A 202 -27.23 -19.05 18.50
C ASN A 202 -28.23 -18.64 19.60
N SER A 203 -28.46 -17.34 19.77
CA SER A 203 -29.44 -16.84 20.74
C SER A 203 -30.85 -17.31 20.40
N ALA A 204 -31.26 -17.21 19.13
CA ALA A 204 -32.55 -17.69 18.66
C ALA A 204 -32.71 -19.21 18.82
N LEU A 205 -31.66 -19.99 18.55
CA LEU A 205 -31.63 -21.43 18.79
C LEU A 205 -31.87 -21.77 20.25
N ALA A 206 -31.16 -21.12 21.18
CA ALA A 206 -31.33 -21.32 22.61
C ALA A 206 -32.76 -20.95 23.05
N SER A 207 -33.28 -19.82 22.53
CA SER A 207 -34.64 -19.37 22.77
C SER A 207 -35.70 -20.34 22.23
N GLY A 208 -35.42 -21.05 21.12
CA GLY A 208 -36.26 -22.12 20.59
C GLY A 208 -36.29 -23.33 21.52
N ARG A 209 -35.12 -23.78 21.98
CA ARG A 209 -34.98 -24.91 22.92
C ARG A 209 -35.72 -24.67 24.24
N GLU A 210 -35.54 -23.49 24.82
CA GLU A 210 -36.22 -23.12 26.08
C GLU A 210 -37.76 -23.15 25.94
N ARG A 211 -38.29 -22.70 24.80
CA ARG A 211 -39.74 -22.73 24.55
C ARG A 211 -40.26 -24.13 24.25
N GLU A 212 -39.46 -24.96 23.57
CA GLU A 212 -39.75 -26.39 23.35
C GLU A 212 -39.87 -27.12 24.69
N GLU A 213 -38.93 -26.90 25.61
CA GLU A 213 -38.96 -27.46 26.98
C GLU A 213 -40.22 -27.03 27.75
N LYS A 214 -40.65 -25.78 27.58
CA LYS A 214 -41.88 -25.23 28.17
C LYS A 214 -43.16 -25.66 27.44
N ARG A 215 -43.06 -26.54 26.42
CA ARG A 215 -44.16 -26.98 25.54
C ARG A 215 -44.90 -25.84 24.82
N ARG A 216 -44.26 -24.68 24.65
CA ARG A 216 -44.77 -23.52 23.90
C ARG A 216 -44.41 -23.67 22.43
N PHE A 217 -44.97 -24.70 21.79
CA PHE A 217 -44.52 -25.16 20.47
C PHE A 217 -44.63 -24.12 19.36
N ALA A 218 -45.72 -23.37 19.29
CA ALA A 218 -45.88 -22.33 18.26
C ALA A 218 -44.77 -21.27 18.34
N GLU A 219 -44.42 -20.81 19.54
CA GLU A 219 -43.36 -19.83 19.74
C GLU A 219 -41.95 -20.43 19.56
N ALA A 220 -41.78 -21.72 19.90
CA ALA A 220 -40.54 -22.44 19.65
C ALA A 220 -40.25 -22.53 18.14
N ILE A 221 -41.26 -22.83 17.32
CA ILE A 221 -41.15 -22.85 15.85
C ILE A 221 -40.71 -21.47 15.34
N THR A 222 -41.29 -20.38 15.85
CA THR A 222 -40.90 -19.01 15.45
C THR A 222 -39.45 -18.70 15.79
N ALA A 223 -39.00 -19.09 16.98
CA ALA A 223 -37.61 -18.89 17.42
C ALA A 223 -36.61 -19.73 16.61
N TYR A 224 -36.93 -21.00 16.34
CA TYR A 224 -36.14 -21.84 15.45
C TYR A 224 -36.12 -21.33 14.01
N ALA A 225 -37.23 -20.81 13.50
CA ALA A 225 -37.28 -20.17 12.20
C ALA A 225 -36.37 -18.93 12.15
N ALA A 226 -36.37 -18.10 13.19
CA ALA A 226 -35.46 -16.96 13.30
C ALA A 226 -33.99 -17.39 13.36
N ALA A 227 -33.67 -18.48 14.06
CA ALA A 227 -32.34 -19.07 14.04
C ALA A 227 -31.93 -19.48 12.63
N PHE A 228 -32.80 -20.19 11.92
CA PHE A 228 -32.56 -20.64 10.55
C PHE A 228 -32.42 -19.49 9.56
N GLN A 229 -33.13 -18.38 9.75
CA GLN A 229 -32.97 -17.18 8.93
C GLN A 229 -31.58 -16.55 9.08
N ASN A 230 -31.00 -16.59 10.27
CA ASN A 230 -29.65 -16.08 10.53
C ASN A 230 -28.57 -17.12 10.17
N ASP A 231 -28.87 -18.41 10.27
CA ASP A 231 -28.00 -19.51 9.86
C ASP A 231 -28.79 -20.56 9.06
N PRO A 232 -28.89 -20.40 7.72
CA PRO A 232 -29.59 -21.36 6.85
C PRO A 232 -28.97 -22.76 6.81
N GLY A 233 -27.75 -22.93 7.34
CA GLY A 233 -27.11 -24.24 7.49
C GLY A 233 -27.49 -24.97 8.77
N SER A 234 -28.32 -24.37 9.63
CA SER A 234 -28.58 -24.89 10.97
C SER A 234 -29.54 -26.08 10.95
N PHE A 235 -28.98 -27.29 10.86
CA PHE A 235 -29.74 -28.55 11.01
C PHE A 235 -30.50 -28.60 12.35
N ALA A 236 -29.89 -28.11 13.43
CA ALA A 236 -30.51 -28.07 14.76
C ALA A 236 -31.78 -27.20 14.77
N ALA A 237 -31.77 -26.05 14.09
CA ALA A 237 -32.95 -25.19 13.96
C ALA A 237 -34.07 -25.89 13.18
N ALA A 238 -33.72 -26.48 12.01
CA ALA A 238 -34.68 -27.17 11.17
C ALA A 238 -35.32 -28.37 11.90
N MET A 239 -34.52 -29.18 12.59
CA MET A 239 -35.01 -30.32 13.37
C MET A 239 -35.85 -29.90 14.58
N GLY A 240 -35.44 -28.84 15.31
CA GLY A 240 -36.21 -28.31 16.43
C GLY A 240 -37.58 -27.81 16.00
N ALA A 241 -37.64 -27.05 14.90
CA ALA A 241 -38.89 -26.57 14.31
C ALA A 241 -39.77 -27.74 13.84
N ALA A 242 -39.19 -28.76 13.20
CA ALA A 242 -39.93 -29.93 12.72
C ALA A 242 -40.55 -30.71 13.89
N ARG A 243 -39.79 -30.98 14.97
CA ARG A 243 -40.33 -31.62 16.19
C ARG A 243 -41.46 -30.82 16.81
N CYS A 244 -41.26 -29.53 17.03
CA CYS A 244 -42.29 -28.68 17.64
C CYS A 244 -43.55 -28.63 16.79
N ALA A 245 -43.43 -28.58 15.47
CA ALA A 245 -44.57 -28.59 14.55
C ALA A 245 -45.33 -29.91 14.56
N MET A 246 -44.64 -31.05 14.74
CA MET A 246 -45.30 -32.34 14.94
C MET A 246 -46.09 -32.39 16.24
N GLU A 247 -45.49 -31.93 17.34
CA GLU A 247 -46.15 -31.88 18.66
C GLU A 247 -47.36 -30.94 18.66
N SER A 248 -47.31 -29.84 17.90
CA SER A 248 -48.45 -28.93 17.73
C SER A 248 -49.45 -29.37 16.65
N SER A 249 -49.28 -30.57 16.07
CA SER A 249 -50.11 -31.10 14.98
C SER A 249 -50.19 -30.20 13.73
N ASP A 250 -49.20 -29.32 13.52
CA ASP A 250 -49.06 -28.54 12.29
C ASP A 250 -48.31 -29.35 11.24
N ALA A 251 -49.05 -30.24 10.56
CA ALA A 251 -48.50 -31.15 9.55
C ALA A 251 -47.79 -30.42 8.40
N ARG A 252 -48.27 -29.21 8.05
CA ARG A 252 -47.68 -28.40 6.97
C ARG A 252 -46.31 -27.88 7.38
N ALA A 253 -46.22 -27.21 8.52
CA ALA A 253 -44.95 -26.71 9.03
C ALA A 253 -43.97 -27.86 9.30
N ALA A 254 -44.46 -28.96 9.87
CA ALA A 254 -43.64 -30.14 10.16
C ALA A 254 -43.01 -30.72 8.89
N THR A 255 -43.77 -30.85 7.80
CA THR A 255 -43.26 -31.37 6.52
C THR A 255 -42.20 -30.45 5.92
N ILE A 256 -42.41 -29.13 5.97
CA ILE A 256 -41.46 -28.14 5.44
C ILE A 256 -40.13 -28.23 6.20
N TRP A 257 -40.19 -28.21 7.54
CA TRP A 257 -38.98 -28.19 8.36
C TRP A 257 -38.26 -29.55 8.37
N ALA A 258 -38.99 -30.66 8.36
CA ALA A 258 -38.40 -31.99 8.23
C ALA A 258 -37.71 -32.19 6.87
N SER A 259 -38.30 -31.67 5.78
CA SER A 259 -37.66 -31.69 4.45
C SER A 259 -36.34 -30.91 4.46
N ARG A 260 -36.32 -29.69 5.01
CA ARG A 260 -35.09 -28.90 5.17
C ARG A 260 -34.03 -29.62 6.00
N ALA A 261 -34.43 -30.29 7.08
CA ALA A 261 -33.50 -31.05 7.91
C ALA A 261 -32.85 -32.21 7.12
N VAL A 262 -33.63 -32.94 6.33
CA VAL A 262 -33.11 -34.00 5.43
C VAL A 262 -32.22 -33.41 4.33
N GLU A 263 -32.56 -32.25 3.76
CA GLU A 263 -31.71 -31.58 2.77
C GLU A 263 -30.33 -31.19 3.36
N LEU A 264 -30.30 -30.73 4.61
CA LEU A 264 -29.07 -30.32 5.30
C LEU A 264 -28.23 -31.50 5.77
N ASN A 265 -28.88 -32.57 6.24
CA ASN A 265 -28.21 -33.80 6.63
C ASN A 265 -28.97 -35.02 6.08
N PRO A 266 -28.69 -35.41 4.83
CA PRO A 266 -29.37 -36.53 4.18
C PRO A 266 -29.13 -37.88 4.83
N GLU A 267 -28.17 -38.03 5.73
CA GLU A 267 -27.84 -39.31 6.37
C GLU A 267 -28.49 -39.43 7.75
N ASP A 268 -29.11 -38.37 8.27
CA ASP A 268 -29.75 -38.38 9.57
C ASP A 268 -31.02 -39.25 9.56
N ALA A 269 -30.96 -40.39 10.26
CA ALA A 269 -32.08 -41.31 10.37
C ALA A 269 -33.29 -40.67 11.06
N GLY A 270 -33.06 -39.79 12.06
CA GLY A 270 -34.13 -39.12 12.78
C GLY A 270 -34.96 -38.21 11.88
N ALA A 271 -34.30 -37.37 11.09
CA ALA A 271 -34.92 -36.45 10.14
C ALA A 271 -35.71 -37.20 9.06
N ARG A 272 -35.11 -38.24 8.46
CA ARG A 272 -35.80 -39.08 7.46
C ARG A 272 -36.97 -39.85 8.02
N MET A 273 -36.83 -40.40 9.23
CA MET A 273 -37.93 -41.12 9.89
C MET A 273 -39.09 -40.16 10.18
N MET A 274 -38.78 -38.94 10.62
CA MET A 274 -39.77 -37.90 10.88
C MET A 274 -40.54 -37.52 9.60
N LEU A 275 -39.82 -37.24 8.51
CA LEU A 275 -40.43 -36.92 7.22
C LEU A 275 -41.25 -38.09 6.66
N SER A 276 -40.76 -39.32 6.84
CA SER A 276 -41.48 -40.52 6.43
C SER A 276 -42.83 -40.64 7.16
N ARG A 277 -42.86 -40.45 8.48
CA ARG A 277 -44.10 -40.46 9.29
C ARG A 277 -45.09 -39.40 8.83
N LEU A 278 -44.62 -38.20 8.48
CA LEU A 278 -45.44 -37.12 7.96
C LEU A 278 -46.03 -37.46 6.58
N PHE A 279 -45.26 -38.10 5.70
CA PHE A 279 -45.80 -38.59 4.43
C PHE A 279 -46.82 -39.73 4.62
N VAL A 280 -46.61 -40.62 5.60
CA VAL A 280 -47.60 -41.65 5.93
C VAL A 280 -48.91 -41.02 6.39
N SER A 281 -48.86 -40.07 7.33
CA SER A 281 -50.08 -39.41 7.84
C SER A 281 -50.79 -38.58 6.79
N ALA A 282 -50.05 -38.02 5.83
CA ALA A 282 -50.61 -37.32 4.66
C ALA A 282 -51.09 -38.25 3.52
N GLY A 283 -51.02 -39.58 3.69
CA GLY A 283 -51.41 -40.56 2.67
C GLY A 283 -50.44 -40.67 1.48
N MET A 284 -49.30 -39.99 1.53
CA MET A 284 -48.27 -39.96 0.47
C MET A 284 -47.34 -41.19 0.57
N LYS A 285 -47.92 -42.39 0.48
CA LYS A 285 -47.21 -43.66 0.69
C LYS A 285 -45.95 -43.83 -0.17
N ALA A 286 -46.00 -43.41 -1.44
CA ALA A 286 -44.87 -43.52 -2.36
C ALA A 286 -43.65 -42.73 -1.85
N ARG A 287 -43.85 -41.46 -1.42
CA ARG A 287 -42.78 -40.61 -0.87
C ARG A 287 -42.25 -41.19 0.44
N ALA A 288 -43.13 -41.69 1.30
CA ALA A 288 -42.71 -42.35 2.54
C ALA A 288 -41.82 -43.58 2.27
N ARG A 289 -42.13 -44.42 1.28
CA ARG A 289 -41.28 -45.57 0.90
C ARG A 289 -39.91 -45.13 0.39
N THR A 290 -39.85 -44.05 -0.40
CA THR A 290 -38.57 -43.49 -0.87
C THR A 290 -37.67 -43.08 0.29
N GLU A 291 -38.21 -42.31 1.24
CA GLU A 291 -37.44 -41.83 2.40
C GLU A 291 -37.01 -42.98 3.32
N LEU A 292 -37.88 -43.96 3.57
CA LEU A 292 -37.56 -45.15 4.35
C LEU A 292 -36.52 -46.04 3.66
N GLY A 293 -36.58 -46.15 2.33
CA GLY A 293 -35.58 -46.87 1.54
C GLY A 293 -34.20 -46.22 1.65
N ALA A 294 -34.14 -44.89 1.53
CA ALA A 294 -32.90 -44.13 1.72
C ALA A 294 -32.33 -44.30 3.14
N LEU A 295 -33.20 -44.23 4.16
CA LEU A 295 -32.82 -44.47 5.56
C LEU A 295 -32.27 -45.90 5.76
N LEU A 296 -32.98 -46.92 5.29
CA LEU A 296 -32.58 -48.33 5.48
C LEU A 296 -31.37 -48.72 4.63
N GLY A 297 -31.13 -48.07 3.50
CA GLY A 297 -29.91 -48.26 2.71
C GLY A 297 -28.64 -47.92 3.49
N LYS A 298 -28.73 -46.96 4.43
CA LYS A 298 -27.62 -46.51 5.28
C LYS A 298 -27.64 -47.12 6.66
N ASN A 299 -28.83 -47.35 7.20
CA ASN A 299 -29.04 -47.99 8.50
C ASN A 299 -29.93 -49.24 8.34
N PRO A 300 -29.36 -50.37 7.83
CA PRO A 300 -30.13 -51.57 7.53
C PRO A 300 -30.86 -52.16 8.73
N ASP A 301 -30.41 -51.91 9.96
CA ASP A 301 -30.99 -52.47 11.19
C ASP A 301 -31.95 -51.52 11.92
N HIS A 302 -32.35 -50.40 11.31
CA HIS A 302 -33.27 -49.45 11.91
C HIS A 302 -34.68 -50.05 12.10
N LYS A 303 -34.96 -50.56 13.30
CA LYS A 303 -36.18 -51.31 13.65
C LYS A 303 -37.46 -50.56 13.30
N GLU A 304 -37.54 -49.28 13.67
CA GLU A 304 -38.76 -48.49 13.46
C GLU A 304 -39.05 -48.24 11.98
N ALA A 305 -38.02 -48.08 11.15
CA ALA A 305 -38.17 -47.82 9.72
C ALA A 305 -38.65 -49.09 9.00
N LYS A 306 -38.12 -50.27 9.37
CA LYS A 306 -38.65 -51.57 8.89
C LYS A 306 -40.12 -51.77 9.28
N ALA A 307 -40.47 -51.42 10.52
CA ALA A 307 -41.85 -51.53 11.00
C ALA A 307 -42.79 -50.61 10.21
N LEU A 308 -42.42 -49.34 10.03
CA LEU A 308 -43.21 -48.38 9.27
C LEU A 308 -43.32 -48.75 7.79
N LEU A 309 -42.27 -49.31 7.19
CA LEU A 309 -42.30 -49.74 5.79
C LEU A 309 -43.30 -50.87 5.54
N ARG A 310 -43.51 -51.76 6.52
CA ARG A 310 -44.48 -52.87 6.43
C ARG A 310 -45.94 -52.41 6.47
N THR A 311 -46.22 -51.21 6.99
CA THR A 311 -47.58 -50.67 7.09
C THR A 311 -48.02 -49.90 5.83
N LEU A 312 -47.11 -49.64 4.90
CA LEU A 312 -47.33 -48.85 3.69
C LEU A 312 -47.76 -49.71 2.51
#